data_AF-A0A8H8JUX4-F1
#
_entry.id   AF-A0A8H8JUX4-F1
#
_cell.length_a   1.000
_cell.length_b   1.000
_cell.length_c   1.000
_cell.angle_alpha   90.00
_cell.angle_beta   90.00
_cell.angle_gamma   90.00
#
_symmetry.space_group_name_H-M   'P 1'
#
loop_
_entity.id
_entity.type
_entity.pdbx_description
1 polymer ?
#
loop_
_entity_poly.entity_id
_entity_poly.type
_entity_poly.pdbx_seq_one_letter_code
_entity_poly.pdbx_strand_id
1 'polypeptide(L)'
;MPDPFAHPASILSRPRTSSRHSRHTTSTTSQGKRHKRQSHDSTSTKIKPDDSAQLMPVFFNLNPGLPKHDATRVAQVLDLGLARNTKSHYESSVRAYLEFCASRQIDQCSRFPASESTILAFAASMASQKSASSISGMLSGLKMWHILHNVPWPSIDCMNTFLKGLAAVAPPSWTHNPGPPVTTAMLVTLHQNLALDMPRDVAIFAAACTILWGQCCSSKVLGTSRTVHLPRVFPSHCSLLNLFSAAGSCELMLPCTKTQQHTGDRVTILQQYSPADPIWALQNHLYINQAVPAAFHLFGYMRRVYGKWTTRCLTKEEFLDQCNEIWISHGYPRITGHSFQIGGTTKLLLRGVNPEIVKQMGRWSSDAHMRYWRKTNEIVASQAECLPASSTLVVPPASARNHNRGRARHARTAWPRGAPY
;
A
#
# COMPACT_ATOMS: atom_id res chain seq x y z
N MET A 1 -47.70 -33.68 -16.82
CA MET A 1 -48.17 -34.06 -18.16
C MET A 1 -48.07 -32.84 -19.06
N PRO A 2 -47.32 -32.88 -20.17
CA PRO A 2 -46.01 -33.52 -20.26
C PRO A 2 -44.97 -32.73 -21.11
N ASP A 3 -43.72 -32.75 -20.68
CA ASP A 3 -42.55 -33.06 -21.53
C ASP A 3 -42.59 -34.60 -21.81
N PRO A 4 -41.86 -35.29 -22.72
CA PRO A 4 -40.95 -34.93 -23.81
C PRO A 4 -41.10 -35.88 -25.06
N PHE A 5 -40.29 -35.74 -26.11
CA PHE A 5 -39.85 -36.82 -27.02
C PHE A 5 -38.52 -36.38 -27.66
N ALA A 6 -37.49 -37.18 -27.90
CA ALA A 6 -37.02 -38.47 -27.40
C ALA A 6 -35.61 -38.66 -27.99
N HIS A 7 -34.68 -39.22 -27.23
CA HIS A 7 -33.47 -39.88 -27.76
C HIS A 7 -33.86 -41.20 -28.46
N PRO A 8 -32.97 -41.75 -29.32
CA PRO A 8 -32.20 -42.95 -28.91
C PRO A 8 -30.68 -42.75 -29.16
N ALA A 9 -29.75 -43.20 -28.29
CA ALA A 9 -29.22 -44.57 -28.13
C ALA A 9 -28.52 -45.07 -29.43
N SER A 10 -27.29 -45.58 -29.51
CA SER A 10 -26.47 -46.41 -28.59
C SER A 10 -25.01 -46.54 -29.08
N ILE A 11 -24.07 -46.63 -28.12
CA ILE A 11 -22.99 -47.64 -27.96
C ILE A 11 -22.15 -48.09 -29.18
N LEU A 12 -20.81 -47.88 -29.11
CA LEU A 12 -19.78 -48.93 -29.32
C LEU A 12 -18.36 -48.46 -28.90
N SER A 13 -17.95 -48.93 -27.72
CA SER A 13 -16.70 -49.65 -27.40
C SER A 13 -15.41 -49.47 -28.24
N ARG A 14 -14.37 -48.85 -27.61
CA ARG A 14 -12.92 -49.26 -27.48
C ARG A 14 -12.06 -49.53 -28.77
N PRO A 15 -10.70 -49.49 -28.73
CA PRO A 15 -9.82 -49.71 -27.57
C PRO A 15 -8.57 -48.79 -27.41
N ARG A 16 -7.98 -48.93 -26.21
CA ARG A 16 -6.58 -48.62 -25.87
C ARG A 16 -5.61 -49.50 -26.65
N THR A 17 -4.48 -48.94 -27.07
CA THR A 17 -3.23 -49.72 -27.24
C THR A 17 -2.05 -48.95 -26.67
N SER A 18 -1.44 -49.56 -25.66
CA SER A 18 -0.09 -49.33 -25.18
C SER A 18 0.93 -49.95 -26.13
N SER A 19 2.05 -49.28 -26.40
CA SER A 19 3.29 -50.01 -26.74
C SER A 19 4.51 -49.31 -26.14
N ARG A 20 5.02 -49.97 -25.10
CA ARG A 20 6.40 -49.90 -24.61
C ARG A 20 7.28 -50.50 -25.71
N HIS A 21 8.35 -49.83 -26.12
CA HIS A 21 9.57 -50.52 -26.52
C HIS A 21 10.81 -49.74 -26.09
N SER A 22 11.64 -50.47 -25.35
CA SER A 22 12.99 -50.16 -24.91
C SER A 22 13.94 -50.84 -25.90
N ARG A 23 15.03 -50.18 -26.33
CA ARG A 23 16.41 -50.39 -25.84
C ARG A 23 17.49 -50.11 -26.93
N HIS A 24 18.64 -49.61 -26.43
CA HIS A 24 20.02 -49.63 -26.98
C HIS A 24 20.40 -48.64 -28.10
N THR A 25 21.12 -47.54 -27.77
CA THR A 25 22.58 -47.35 -27.57
C THR A 25 23.42 -47.45 -28.84
N THR A 26 23.94 -46.30 -29.30
CA THR A 26 25.34 -46.13 -29.73
C THR A 26 25.77 -44.67 -29.58
N SER A 27 26.97 -44.53 -29.04
CA SER A 27 27.75 -43.32 -28.79
C SER A 27 28.30 -42.70 -30.07
N THR A 28 28.32 -41.37 -30.16
CA THR A 28 29.42 -40.68 -30.87
C THR A 28 29.61 -39.26 -30.34
N THR A 29 30.83 -39.04 -29.89
CA THR A 29 31.40 -37.83 -29.31
C THR A 29 31.60 -36.75 -30.38
N SER A 30 31.25 -35.49 -30.10
CA SER A 30 31.98 -34.35 -30.67
C SER A 30 31.95 -33.13 -29.74
N GLN A 31 33.15 -32.66 -29.42
CA GLN A 31 33.46 -31.47 -28.62
C GLN A 31 33.19 -30.19 -29.42
N GLY A 32 32.78 -29.10 -28.75
CA GLY A 32 32.60 -27.82 -29.45
C GLY A 32 32.26 -26.60 -28.59
N LYS A 33 33.22 -26.15 -27.77
CA LYS A 33 33.51 -24.75 -27.39
C LYS A 33 32.37 -23.87 -26.83
N ARG A 34 32.40 -23.75 -25.50
CA ARG A 34 31.71 -22.74 -24.68
C ARG A 34 32.47 -21.41 -24.77
N HIS A 35 31.91 -20.39 -25.43
CA HIS A 35 32.50 -19.05 -25.47
C HIS A 35 32.39 -18.38 -24.09
N LYS A 36 33.53 -18.26 -23.43
CA LYS A 36 33.79 -17.48 -22.22
C LYS A 36 33.95 -16.02 -22.65
N ARG A 37 32.96 -15.16 -22.42
CA ARG A 37 33.15 -13.71 -22.60
C ARG A 37 33.94 -13.18 -21.41
N GLN A 38 35.10 -12.64 -21.73
CA GLN A 38 36.11 -12.08 -20.83
C GLN A 38 35.55 -10.86 -20.10
N SER A 39 35.72 -10.82 -18.79
CA SER A 39 35.65 -9.61 -17.98
C SER A 39 36.89 -8.77 -18.28
N HIS A 40 36.70 -7.59 -18.88
CA HIS A 40 37.74 -6.58 -18.89
C HIS A 40 37.89 -6.02 -17.48
N ASP A 41 39.04 -6.32 -16.91
CA ASP A 41 39.58 -5.73 -15.71
C ASP A 41 39.84 -4.25 -15.97
N SER A 42 39.17 -3.39 -15.22
CA SER A 42 39.48 -1.97 -15.13
C SER A 42 39.48 -1.67 -13.64
N THR A 43 40.69 -1.55 -13.12
CA THR A 43 41.07 -1.27 -11.75
C THR A 43 40.28 -0.09 -11.18
N SER A 44 39.13 -0.38 -10.56
CA SER A 44 38.44 0.54 -9.67
C SER A 44 39.18 0.52 -8.35
N THR A 45 40.01 1.54 -8.12
CA THR A 45 40.65 1.81 -6.83
C THR A 45 39.56 1.85 -5.77
N LYS A 46 39.53 0.82 -4.91
CA LYS A 46 38.61 0.73 -3.77
C LYS A 46 38.90 1.90 -2.84
N ILE A 47 37.98 2.86 -2.77
CA ILE A 47 37.90 3.80 -1.66
C ILE A 47 37.61 2.96 -0.41
N LYS A 48 38.46 3.09 0.61
CA LYS A 48 38.34 2.39 1.90
C LYS A 48 37.01 2.78 2.58
N PRO A 49 36.34 1.84 3.28
CA PRO A 49 35.17 2.15 4.08
C PRO A 49 35.62 2.70 5.42
N ASP A 50 35.88 4.00 5.50
CA ASP A 50 35.92 4.74 6.75
C ASP A 50 35.40 6.15 6.49
N ASP A 51 34.07 6.27 6.56
CA ASP A 51 33.29 7.52 6.70
C ASP A 51 31.80 7.15 6.71
N SER A 52 31.40 6.29 7.66
CA SER A 52 30.00 6.16 8.04
C SER A 52 29.59 7.35 8.93
N ALA A 53 29.72 8.56 8.39
CA ALA A 53 28.96 9.70 8.87
C ALA A 53 27.56 9.61 8.25
N GLN A 54 26.51 9.71 9.06
CA GLN A 54 25.15 9.87 8.57
C GLN A 54 25.14 10.99 7.53
N LEU A 55 24.78 10.71 6.27
CA LEU A 55 24.76 11.71 5.17
C LEU A 55 23.68 12.79 5.36
N MET A 56 22.77 12.57 6.30
CA MET A 56 21.97 13.59 6.95
C MET A 56 22.47 13.71 8.40
N PRO A 57 23.65 14.30 8.67
CA PRO A 57 24.01 14.59 10.03
C PRO A 57 23.00 15.63 10.51
N VAL A 58 22.26 15.33 11.58
CA VAL A 58 21.42 16.33 12.23
C VAL A 58 22.33 17.27 13.05
N PHE A 59 23.34 17.85 12.41
CA PHE A 59 24.04 19.01 12.94
C PHE A 59 23.33 20.23 12.39
N PHE A 60 22.25 20.59 13.07
CA PHE A 60 21.67 21.91 12.94
C PHE A 60 22.78 22.94 13.17
N ASN A 61 23.09 23.75 12.15
CA ASN A 61 23.61 25.08 12.38
C ASN A 61 22.44 25.98 12.84
N LEU A 62 21.84 25.63 13.98
CA LEU A 62 21.00 26.58 14.70
C LEU A 62 21.93 27.68 15.18
N ASN A 63 21.58 28.91 14.79
CA ASN A 63 22.12 30.20 15.18
C ASN A 63 23.22 30.12 16.28
N PRO A 64 24.44 30.66 16.07
CA PRO A 64 25.55 30.56 17.02
C PRO A 64 25.28 31.06 18.45
N GLY A 65 24.11 31.66 18.72
CA GLY A 65 23.64 32.06 20.05
C GLY A 65 22.74 31.06 20.80
N LEU A 66 22.37 29.90 20.23
CA LEU A 66 21.52 28.91 20.93
C LEU A 66 22.36 27.95 21.79
N PRO A 67 21.94 27.61 23.03
CA PRO A 67 22.57 26.56 23.81
C PRO A 67 22.55 25.22 23.07
N LYS A 68 23.68 24.49 23.09
CA LYS A 68 23.85 23.21 22.36
C LYS A 68 22.75 22.18 22.66
N HIS A 69 22.27 22.14 23.92
CA HIS A 69 21.19 21.25 24.33
C HIS A 69 19.88 21.55 23.60
N ASP A 70 19.51 22.82 23.46
CA ASP A 70 18.26 23.20 22.79
C ASP A 70 18.35 22.98 21.28
N ALA A 71 19.51 23.24 20.69
CA ALA A 71 19.77 22.91 19.28
C ALA A 71 19.63 21.40 19.01
N THR A 72 20.16 20.57 19.91
CA THR A 72 20.04 19.10 19.86
C THR A 72 18.60 18.65 20.05
N ARG A 73 17.82 19.33 20.89
CA ARG A 73 16.42 18.99 21.12
C ARG A 73 15.54 19.33 19.91
N VAL A 74 15.76 20.49 19.29
CA VAL A 74 15.08 20.88 18.03
C VAL A 74 15.39 19.89 16.92
N ALA A 75 16.66 19.50 16.78
CA ALA A 75 17.13 18.46 15.88
C ALA A 75 16.36 17.14 16.06
N GLN A 76 16.28 16.64 17.29
CA GLN A 76 15.57 15.40 17.62
C GLN A 76 14.07 15.49 17.29
N VAL A 77 13.42 16.61 17.63
CA VAL A 77 11.98 16.79 17.36
C VAL A 77 11.69 16.86 15.86
N LEU A 78 12.53 17.52 15.08
CA LEU A 78 12.37 17.59 13.62
C LEU A 78 12.63 16.24 12.96
N ASP A 79 13.59 15.47 13.48
CA ASP A 79 13.82 14.10 13.04
C ASP A 79 12.59 13.22 13.32
N LEU A 80 11.92 13.37 14.46
CA LEU A 80 10.66 12.67 14.76
C LEU A 80 9.51 13.07 13.83
N GLY A 81 9.57 14.24 13.20
CA GLY A 81 8.56 14.71 12.24
C GLY A 81 8.55 13.97 10.91
N LEU A 82 9.59 13.19 10.58
CA LEU A 82 9.71 12.48 9.31
C LEU A 82 9.47 10.97 9.45
N ALA A 83 8.70 10.40 8.53
CA ALA A 83 8.55 8.96 8.39
C ALA A 83 9.91 8.28 8.11
N ARG A 84 10.15 7.08 8.65
CA ARG A 84 11.36 6.28 8.33
C ARG A 84 11.61 6.13 6.82
N ASN A 85 10.57 5.81 6.04
CA ASN A 85 10.69 5.68 4.59
C ASN A 85 11.00 7.02 3.91
N THR A 86 10.46 8.13 4.44
CA THR A 86 10.75 9.47 3.92
C THR A 86 12.20 9.85 4.19
N LYS A 87 12.72 9.56 5.39
CA LYS A 87 14.14 9.76 5.72
C LYS A 87 15.06 8.98 4.78
N SER A 88 14.81 7.68 4.63
CA SER A 88 15.58 6.83 3.74
C SER A 88 15.54 7.30 2.28
N HIS A 89 14.38 7.78 1.81
CA HIS A 89 14.24 8.38 0.48
C HIS A 89 15.04 9.69 0.34
N TYR A 90 14.99 10.57 1.34
CA TYR A 90 15.75 11.83 1.35
C TYR A 90 17.25 11.59 1.40
N GLU A 91 17.73 10.70 2.26
CA GLU A 91 19.15 10.29 2.32
C GLU A 91 19.62 9.72 0.97
N SER A 92 18.79 8.88 0.33
CA SER A 92 19.11 8.34 -0.99
C SER A 92 19.17 9.42 -2.07
N SER A 93 18.31 10.43 -1.96
CA SER A 93 18.28 11.57 -2.88
C SER A 93 19.52 12.47 -2.72
N VAL A 94 19.92 12.74 -1.48
CA VAL A 94 21.15 13.49 -1.15
C VAL A 94 22.38 12.74 -1.65
N ARG A 95 22.45 11.41 -1.43
CA ARG A 95 23.55 10.58 -1.94
C ARG A 95 23.67 10.63 -3.46
N ALA A 96 22.55 10.45 -4.17
CA ALA A 96 22.52 10.53 -5.63
C ALA A 96 22.99 11.90 -6.15
N TYR A 97 22.64 12.98 -5.45
CA TYR A 97 23.12 14.32 -5.78
C TYR A 97 24.63 14.48 -5.54
N LEU A 98 25.16 13.98 -4.43
CA LEU A 98 26.60 14.02 -4.16
C LEU A 98 27.41 13.20 -5.17
N GLU A 99 26.90 12.04 -5.58
CA GLU A 99 27.47 11.23 -6.66
C GLU A 99 27.47 11.98 -8.00
N PHE A 100 26.37 12.67 -8.33
CA PHE A 100 26.30 13.55 -9.49
C PHE A 100 27.36 14.65 -9.41
N CYS A 101 27.46 15.37 -8.29
CA CYS A 101 28.45 16.43 -8.09
C CYS A 101 29.88 15.92 -8.25
N ALA A 102 30.20 14.74 -7.69
CA ALA A 102 31.50 14.11 -7.84
C ALA A 102 31.79 13.76 -9.31
N SER A 103 30.82 13.21 -10.04
CA SER A 103 30.96 12.86 -11.47
C SER A 103 31.19 14.08 -12.37
N ARG A 104 30.71 15.25 -11.95
CA ARG A 104 30.86 16.53 -12.67
C ARG A 104 32.02 17.37 -12.14
N GLN A 105 32.83 16.82 -11.23
CA GLN A 105 33.97 17.49 -10.61
C GLN A 105 33.58 18.84 -9.94
N ILE A 106 32.37 18.91 -9.40
CA ILE A 106 31.93 20.07 -8.63
C ILE A 106 32.70 20.08 -7.31
N ASP A 107 33.36 21.22 -7.05
CA ASP A 107 34.15 21.45 -5.84
C ASP A 107 33.31 21.18 -4.58
N GLN A 108 33.94 20.61 -3.56
CA GLN A 108 33.26 20.14 -2.36
C GLN A 108 32.55 21.28 -1.62
N CYS A 109 33.12 22.49 -1.61
CA CYS A 109 32.53 23.67 -1.00
C CYS A 109 31.34 24.23 -1.81
N SER A 110 31.19 23.82 -3.07
CA SER A 110 30.11 24.26 -3.97
C SER A 110 28.95 23.26 -4.09
N ARG A 111 29.03 22.10 -3.41
CA ARG A 111 27.96 21.07 -3.47
C ARG A 111 26.77 21.46 -2.62
N PHE A 112 27.05 22.01 -1.44
CA PHE A 112 26.06 22.50 -0.50
C PHE A 112 26.57 23.80 0.14
N PRO A 113 25.72 24.84 0.29
CA PRO A 113 24.35 24.94 -0.20
C PRO A 113 24.25 24.82 -1.72
N ALA A 114 23.26 24.07 -2.22
CA ALA A 114 23.17 23.78 -3.64
C ALA A 114 22.59 24.98 -4.38
N SER A 115 23.31 25.48 -5.40
CA SER A 115 22.78 26.53 -6.26
C SER A 115 21.62 26.04 -7.12
N GLU A 116 20.76 26.96 -7.55
CA GLU A 116 19.67 26.67 -8.48
C GLU A 116 20.16 25.95 -9.74
N SER A 117 21.25 26.45 -10.34
CA SER A 117 21.87 25.86 -11.53
C SER A 117 22.32 24.41 -11.32
N THR A 118 22.92 24.10 -10.17
CA THR A 118 23.40 22.75 -9.86
C THR A 118 22.25 21.79 -9.61
N ILE A 119 21.18 22.25 -8.95
CA ILE A 119 19.95 21.47 -8.73
C ILE A 119 19.26 21.16 -10.07
N LEU A 120 19.14 22.15 -10.95
CA LEU A 120 18.54 21.96 -12.28
C LEU A 120 19.41 21.05 -13.15
N ALA A 121 20.73 21.20 -13.13
CA ALA A 121 21.65 20.31 -13.84
C ALA A 121 21.55 18.87 -13.33
N PHE A 122 21.43 18.68 -12.01
CA PHE A 122 21.17 17.37 -11.42
C PHE A 122 19.83 16.80 -11.91
N ALA A 123 18.75 17.57 -11.83
CA ALA A 123 17.43 17.14 -12.26
C ALA A 123 17.39 16.81 -13.77
N ALA A 124 18.09 17.59 -14.60
CA ALA A 124 18.27 17.33 -16.02
C ALA A 124 19.06 16.04 -16.28
N SER A 125 20.10 15.76 -15.49
CA SER A 125 20.87 14.50 -15.63
C SER A 125 20.04 13.25 -15.31
N MET A 126 19.01 13.39 -14.48
CA MET A 126 18.08 12.33 -14.13
C MET A 126 16.92 12.20 -15.12
N ALA A 127 16.72 13.19 -15.98
CA ALA A 127 15.62 13.28 -16.93
C ALA A 127 15.58 12.14 -17.94
N SER A 128 16.69 11.45 -18.21
CA SER A 128 16.72 10.29 -19.11
C SER A 128 16.40 8.96 -18.40
N GLN A 129 16.33 8.95 -17.07
CA GLN A 129 16.32 7.73 -16.25
C GLN A 129 15.12 7.63 -15.32
N LYS A 130 14.47 8.75 -15.00
CA LYS A 130 13.47 8.85 -13.94
C LYS A 130 12.27 9.69 -14.41
N SER A 131 11.09 9.33 -13.91
CA SER A 131 9.88 10.13 -14.13
C SER A 131 10.00 11.52 -13.47
N ALA A 132 9.27 12.51 -13.99
CA ALA A 132 9.19 13.83 -13.38
C ALA A 132 8.73 13.78 -11.90
N SER A 133 7.84 12.84 -11.54
CA SER A 133 7.42 12.64 -10.15
C SER A 133 8.55 12.09 -9.27
N SER A 134 9.39 11.19 -9.79
CA SER A 134 10.55 10.67 -9.07
C SER A 134 11.59 11.77 -8.85
N ILE A 135 11.85 12.57 -9.88
CA ILE A 135 12.79 13.71 -9.81
C ILE A 135 12.28 14.73 -8.79
N SER A 136 10.99 15.10 -8.82
CA SER A 136 10.38 15.96 -7.80
C SER A 136 10.54 15.42 -6.38
N GLY A 137 10.41 14.09 -6.20
CA GLY A 137 10.69 13.42 -4.94
C GLY A 137 12.15 13.52 -4.51
N MET A 138 13.10 13.46 -5.45
CA MET A 138 14.52 13.63 -5.17
C MET A 138 14.84 15.08 -4.77
N LEU A 139 14.27 16.05 -5.48
CA LEU A 139 14.37 17.47 -5.16
C LEU A 139 13.80 17.79 -3.77
N SER A 140 12.74 17.10 -3.36
CA SER A 140 12.18 17.25 -2.00
C SER A 140 13.17 16.82 -0.92
N GLY A 141 14.03 15.82 -1.19
CA GLY A 141 15.12 15.44 -0.29
C GLY A 141 16.19 16.51 -0.17
N LEU A 142 16.59 17.12 -1.30
CA LEU A 142 17.53 18.25 -1.31
C LEU A 142 16.95 19.49 -0.62
N LYS A 143 15.66 19.76 -0.81
CA LYS A 143 14.95 20.82 -0.11
C LYS A 143 14.94 20.59 1.39
N MET A 144 14.67 19.35 1.83
CA MET A 144 14.72 19.01 3.25
C MET A 144 16.13 19.21 3.81
N TRP A 145 17.18 18.85 3.07
CA TRP A 145 18.55 19.13 3.48
C TRP A 145 18.77 20.63 3.75
N HIS A 146 18.32 21.52 2.85
CA HIS A 146 18.46 22.97 3.02
C HIS A 146 17.69 23.48 4.25
N ILE A 147 16.47 23.00 4.45
CA ILE A 147 15.64 23.33 5.62
C ILE A 147 16.35 22.91 6.92
N LEU A 148 16.88 21.69 6.99
CA LEU A 148 17.57 21.19 8.18
C LEU A 148 18.87 21.93 8.49
N HIS A 149 19.54 22.46 7.47
CA HIS A 149 20.78 23.25 7.64
C HIS A 149 20.51 24.75 7.76
N ASN A 150 19.24 25.17 7.82
CA ASN A 150 18.83 26.57 7.91
C ASN A 150 19.39 27.45 6.78
N VAL A 151 19.42 26.91 5.56
CA VAL A 151 19.88 27.63 4.36
C VAL A 151 18.71 27.83 3.39
N PRO A 152 18.61 28.99 2.70
CA PRO A 152 17.55 29.21 1.72
C PRO A 152 17.54 28.14 0.62
N TRP A 153 16.35 27.63 0.33
CA TRP A 153 16.12 26.80 -0.85
C TRP A 153 15.97 27.71 -2.08
N PRO A 154 16.63 27.41 -3.22
CA PRO A 154 16.50 28.22 -4.42
C PRO A 154 15.06 28.32 -4.97
N SER A 155 14.80 29.33 -5.80
CA SER A 155 13.46 29.71 -6.29
C SER A 155 12.58 28.54 -6.75
N ILE A 156 11.32 28.51 -6.29
CA ILE A 156 10.32 27.49 -6.62
C ILE A 156 9.86 27.58 -8.09
N ASP A 157 9.86 28.78 -8.68
CA ASP A 157 9.21 29.05 -9.97
C ASP A 157 9.98 28.45 -11.16
N CYS A 158 11.31 28.55 -11.14
CA CYS A 158 12.14 27.94 -12.17
C CYS A 158 12.03 26.40 -12.12
N MET A 159 12.05 25.81 -10.92
CA MET A 159 11.88 24.36 -10.78
C MET A 159 10.51 23.86 -11.24
N ASN A 160 9.43 24.60 -10.96
CA ASN A 160 8.10 24.22 -11.44
C ASN A 160 8.04 24.27 -12.97
N THR A 161 8.62 25.29 -13.58
CA THR A 161 8.72 25.41 -15.04
C THR A 161 9.56 24.29 -15.63
N PHE A 162 10.69 23.97 -14.99
CA PHE A 162 11.56 22.88 -15.39
C PHE A 162 10.88 21.51 -15.28
N LEU A 163 10.20 21.22 -14.17
CA LEU A 163 9.45 19.96 -13.99
C LEU A 163 8.30 19.83 -15.02
N LYS A 164 7.65 20.94 -15.41
CA LYS A 164 6.68 20.95 -16.51
C LYS A 164 7.36 20.61 -17.85
N GLY A 165 8.52 21.20 -18.12
CA GLY A 165 9.33 20.86 -19.31
C GLY A 165 9.74 19.39 -19.34
N LEU A 166 10.20 18.85 -18.21
CA LEU A 166 10.51 17.42 -18.09
C LEU A 166 9.31 16.52 -18.33
N ALA A 167 8.14 16.89 -17.81
CA ALA A 167 6.92 16.13 -18.04
C ALA A 167 6.49 16.15 -19.52
N ALA A 168 6.74 17.24 -20.24
CA ALA A 168 6.44 17.36 -21.67
C ALA A 168 7.38 16.52 -22.55
N VAL A 169 8.65 16.35 -22.13
CA VAL A 169 9.66 15.57 -22.87
C VAL A 169 9.66 14.09 -22.47
N ALA A 170 9.07 13.74 -21.33
CA ALA A 170 9.03 12.38 -20.83
C ALA A 170 8.31 11.44 -21.82
N PRO A 171 8.88 10.26 -22.12
CA PRO A 171 8.19 9.23 -22.89
C PRO A 171 6.83 8.88 -22.27
N PRO A 172 5.81 8.54 -23.07
CA PRO A 172 4.52 8.07 -22.55
C PRO A 172 4.66 6.89 -21.58
N SER A 173 5.68 6.04 -21.76
CA SER A 173 5.98 4.90 -20.88
C SER A 173 6.38 5.30 -19.44
N TRP A 174 6.77 6.55 -19.20
CA TRP A 174 7.10 7.06 -17.86
C TRP A 174 5.94 7.78 -17.18
N THR A 175 4.88 8.08 -17.93
CA THR A 175 3.62 8.46 -17.31
C THR A 175 3.07 7.21 -16.64
N HIS A 176 3.08 7.21 -15.31
CA HIS A 176 2.58 6.10 -14.55
C HIS A 176 1.05 6.04 -14.73
N ASN A 177 0.59 5.27 -15.71
CA ASN A 177 -0.82 4.91 -15.80
C ASN A 177 -1.18 4.23 -14.49
N PRO A 178 -2.11 4.82 -13.71
CA PRO A 178 -2.46 4.22 -12.44
C PRO A 178 -2.98 2.81 -12.69
N GLY A 179 -2.43 1.82 -11.99
CA GLY A 179 -2.74 0.41 -12.22
C GLY A 179 -4.26 0.14 -12.19
N PRO A 180 -4.72 -0.90 -12.90
CA PRO A 180 -6.14 -1.21 -13.02
C PRO A 180 -6.77 -1.43 -11.64
N PRO A 181 -8.04 -1.02 -11.44
CA PRO A 181 -8.75 -1.23 -10.18
C PRO A 181 -9.01 -2.73 -9.96
N VAL A 182 -8.85 -3.20 -8.72
CA VAL A 182 -9.38 -4.51 -8.33
C VAL A 182 -10.90 -4.43 -8.32
N THR A 183 -11.57 -5.37 -8.98
CA THR A 183 -13.03 -5.40 -9.07
C THR A 183 -13.64 -6.42 -8.10
N THR A 184 -14.94 -6.32 -7.83
CA THR A 184 -15.65 -7.35 -7.07
C THR A 184 -15.67 -8.70 -7.79
N ALA A 185 -15.65 -8.71 -9.13
CA ALA A 185 -15.54 -9.95 -9.90
C ALA A 185 -14.22 -10.66 -9.61
N MET A 186 -13.12 -9.92 -9.52
CA MET A 186 -11.82 -10.48 -9.14
C MET A 186 -11.82 -11.06 -7.72
N LEU A 187 -12.52 -10.43 -6.77
CA LEU A 187 -12.70 -11.03 -5.42
C LEU A 187 -13.55 -12.31 -5.47
N VAL A 188 -14.61 -12.34 -6.28
CA VAL A 188 -15.40 -13.56 -6.48
C VAL A 188 -14.55 -14.67 -7.11
N THR A 189 -13.67 -14.34 -8.07
CA THR A 189 -12.70 -15.30 -8.62
C THR A 189 -11.77 -15.84 -7.53
N LEU A 190 -11.30 -15.00 -6.59
CA LEU A 190 -10.53 -15.49 -5.43
C LEU A 190 -11.36 -16.43 -4.57
N HIS A 191 -12.60 -16.06 -4.25
CA HIS A 191 -13.50 -16.91 -3.45
C HIS A 191 -13.70 -18.29 -4.08
N GLN A 192 -13.78 -18.38 -5.40
CA GLN A 192 -14.02 -19.64 -6.13
C GLN A 192 -12.78 -20.54 -6.23
N ASN A 193 -11.57 -19.95 -6.16
CA ASN A 193 -10.32 -20.68 -6.40
C ASN A 193 -9.47 -20.89 -5.14
N LEU A 194 -9.79 -20.20 -4.04
CA LEU A 194 -9.15 -20.40 -2.74
C LEU A 194 -9.90 -21.46 -1.93
N ALA A 195 -9.15 -22.33 -1.26
CA ALA A 195 -9.71 -23.31 -0.35
C ALA A 195 -10.03 -22.62 1.00
N LEU A 196 -11.27 -22.15 1.19
CA LEU A 196 -11.64 -21.32 2.34
C LEU A 196 -11.77 -22.09 3.68
N ASP A 197 -11.53 -23.39 3.65
CA ASP A 197 -11.30 -24.28 4.79
C ASP A 197 -9.81 -24.36 5.18
N MET A 198 -8.91 -23.93 4.29
CA MET A 198 -7.47 -23.93 4.54
C MET A 198 -7.02 -22.64 5.25
N PRO A 199 -6.26 -22.74 6.37
CA PRO A 199 -5.84 -21.61 7.20
C PRO A 199 -5.24 -20.41 6.45
N ARG A 200 -4.38 -20.68 5.46
CA ARG A 200 -3.70 -19.64 4.68
C ARG A 200 -4.65 -18.93 3.71
N ASP A 201 -5.45 -19.71 3.00
CA ASP A 201 -6.25 -19.23 1.88
C ASP A 201 -7.44 -18.41 2.37
N VAL A 202 -8.06 -18.82 3.47
CA VAL A 202 -9.09 -18.00 4.15
C VAL A 202 -8.53 -16.66 4.64
N ALA A 203 -7.28 -16.63 5.13
CA ALA A 203 -6.62 -15.39 5.55
C ALA A 203 -6.35 -14.45 4.37
N ILE A 204 -5.95 -15.00 3.22
CA ILE A 204 -5.77 -14.24 1.97
C ILE A 204 -7.10 -13.64 1.52
N PHE A 205 -8.17 -14.45 1.52
CA PHE A 205 -9.48 -13.99 1.10
C PHE A 205 -10.04 -12.89 2.01
N ALA A 206 -9.94 -13.08 3.33
CA ALA A 206 -10.34 -12.08 4.31
C ALA A 206 -9.55 -10.78 4.17
N ALA A 207 -8.23 -10.87 3.93
CA ALA A 207 -7.40 -9.71 3.68
C ALA A 207 -7.82 -8.97 2.40
N ALA A 208 -8.07 -9.70 1.31
CA ALA A 208 -8.48 -9.12 0.03
C ALA A 208 -9.79 -8.32 0.16
N CYS A 209 -10.80 -8.89 0.82
CA CYS A 209 -12.08 -8.23 1.07
C CYS A 209 -11.90 -7.01 1.99
N THR A 210 -11.17 -7.16 3.09
CA THR A 210 -10.91 -6.06 4.06
C THR A 210 -10.19 -4.89 3.40
N ILE A 211 -9.17 -5.15 2.58
CA ILE A 211 -8.37 -4.11 1.94
C ILE A 211 -9.20 -3.38 0.87
N LEU A 212 -9.99 -4.11 0.07
CA LEU A 212 -10.83 -3.51 -0.96
C LEU A 212 -11.94 -2.65 -0.33
N TRP A 213 -12.76 -3.22 0.56
CA TRP A 213 -13.93 -2.53 1.11
C TRP A 213 -13.58 -1.47 2.15
N GLY A 214 -12.50 -1.68 2.91
CA GLY A 214 -11.97 -0.67 3.82
C GLY A 214 -11.12 0.41 3.14
N GLN A 215 -10.96 0.36 1.80
CA GLN A 215 -10.07 1.23 1.02
C GLN A 215 -8.67 1.35 1.64
N CYS A 216 -8.18 0.26 2.23
CA CYS A 216 -6.94 0.27 2.99
C CYS A 216 -5.72 0.27 2.08
N CYS A 217 -4.65 0.93 2.53
CA CYS A 217 -3.33 0.68 1.96
C CYS A 217 -2.84 -0.69 2.44
N SER A 218 -2.65 -1.64 1.53
CA SER A 218 -2.29 -3.02 1.90
C SER A 218 -1.01 -3.13 2.72
N SER A 219 -0.06 -2.20 2.56
CA SER A 219 1.18 -2.17 3.35
C SER A 219 1.00 -1.75 4.81
N LYS A 220 -0.21 -1.38 5.23
CA LYS A 220 -0.56 -1.09 6.63
C LYS A 220 -1.44 -2.18 7.25
N VAL A 221 -1.87 -3.14 6.44
CA VAL A 221 -2.77 -4.23 6.83
C VAL A 221 -2.06 -5.58 6.81
N LEU A 222 -1.12 -5.77 5.87
CA LEU A 222 -0.35 -7.00 5.69
C LEU A 222 1.03 -6.85 6.32
N GLY A 223 1.53 -7.94 6.90
CA GLY A 223 2.82 -7.94 7.57
C GLY A 223 4.01 -7.88 6.62
N THR A 224 5.18 -7.58 7.19
CA THR A 224 6.47 -7.58 6.49
C THR A 224 7.32 -8.82 6.78
N SER A 225 6.98 -9.58 7.81
CA SER A 225 7.64 -10.83 8.19
C SER A 225 6.61 -11.92 8.40
N ARG A 226 6.94 -13.15 7.97
CA ARG A 226 6.09 -14.33 8.16
C ARG A 226 6.06 -14.80 9.61
N THR A 227 7.02 -14.42 10.44
CA THR A 227 7.16 -14.91 11.83
C THR A 227 7.04 -13.82 12.87
N VAL A 228 7.33 -12.57 12.51
CA VAL A 228 7.37 -11.45 13.46
C VAL A 228 6.15 -10.56 13.24
N HIS A 229 5.32 -10.45 14.26
CA HIS A 229 4.25 -9.46 14.32
C HIS A 229 4.72 -8.20 15.05
N LEU A 230 4.45 -7.02 14.46
CA LEU A 230 4.75 -5.72 15.04
C LEU A 230 3.43 -4.99 15.37
N PRO A 231 2.89 -5.12 16.60
CA PRO A 231 1.55 -4.62 16.95
C PRO A 231 1.42 -3.09 16.91
N ARG A 232 2.54 -2.36 16.95
CA ARG A 232 2.55 -0.90 16.76
C ARG A 232 2.45 -0.47 15.29
N VAL A 233 2.58 -1.39 14.35
CA VAL A 233 2.62 -1.10 12.91
C VAL A 233 1.47 -1.77 12.17
N PHE A 234 1.12 -3.00 12.55
CA PHE A 234 0.11 -3.82 11.89
C PHE A 234 -0.99 -4.24 12.86
N PRO A 235 -2.24 -4.36 12.40
CA PRO A 235 -3.34 -4.77 13.25
C PRO A 235 -3.18 -6.21 13.73
N SER A 236 -3.70 -6.48 14.92
CA SER A 236 -3.88 -7.81 15.51
C SER A 236 -5.36 -8.23 15.47
N HIS A 237 -5.70 -9.43 15.95
CA HIS A 237 -7.11 -9.83 16.08
C HIS A 237 -7.86 -8.88 17.04
N CYS A 238 -7.21 -8.45 18.13
CA CYS A 238 -7.74 -7.46 19.07
C CYS A 238 -7.95 -6.05 18.46
N SER A 239 -7.46 -5.81 17.25
CA SER A 239 -7.67 -4.53 16.56
C SER A 239 -9.05 -4.43 15.90
N LEU A 240 -9.78 -5.55 15.78
CA LEU A 240 -11.20 -5.52 15.42
C LEU A 240 -12.02 -5.08 16.63
N LEU A 241 -12.70 -3.94 16.47
CA LEU A 241 -13.53 -3.33 17.49
C LEU A 241 -14.97 -3.84 17.40
N ASN A 242 -15.76 -3.50 18.42
CA ASN A 242 -17.15 -3.95 18.55
C ASN A 242 -18.00 -3.65 17.32
N LEU A 243 -18.94 -4.54 17.06
CA LEU A 243 -19.98 -4.36 16.04
C LEU A 243 -20.80 -3.12 16.39
N PHE A 244 -21.04 -2.25 15.40
CA PHE A 244 -21.85 -1.04 15.59
C PHE A 244 -23.17 -1.07 14.81
N SER A 245 -23.43 -2.12 14.02
CA SER A 245 -24.66 -2.28 13.26
C SER A 245 -25.25 -3.68 13.44
N ALA A 246 -26.57 -3.80 13.29
CA ALA A 246 -27.27 -5.09 13.30
C ALA A 246 -26.82 -6.03 12.16
N ALA A 247 -26.28 -5.46 11.09
CA ALA A 247 -25.65 -6.17 9.96
C ALA A 247 -24.28 -6.77 10.30
N GLY A 248 -23.75 -6.56 11.51
CA GLY A 248 -22.43 -7.05 11.90
C GLY A 248 -21.26 -6.22 11.35
N SER A 249 -21.52 -5.01 10.85
CA SER A 249 -20.45 -4.06 10.50
C SER A 249 -19.63 -3.67 11.74
N CYS A 250 -18.32 -3.54 11.56
CA CYS A 250 -17.35 -3.31 12.63
C CYS A 250 -16.31 -2.24 12.25
N GLU A 251 -15.53 -1.80 13.23
CA GLU A 251 -14.38 -0.93 12.99
C GLU A 251 -13.08 -1.73 13.15
N LEU A 252 -12.14 -1.54 12.25
CA LEU A 252 -10.77 -2.05 12.36
C LEU A 252 -9.85 -0.89 12.74
N MET A 253 -9.17 -1.00 13.88
CA MET A 253 -8.14 -0.05 14.28
C MET A 253 -6.82 -0.39 13.55
N LEU A 254 -6.30 0.54 12.75
CA LEU A 254 -4.95 0.43 12.20
C LEU A 254 -3.95 1.16 13.10
N PRO A 255 -2.96 0.49 13.72
CA PRO A 255 -2.03 1.14 14.65
C PRO A 255 -1.21 2.27 14.05
N CYS A 256 -0.98 2.22 12.74
CA CYS A 256 -0.16 3.18 12.02
C CYS A 256 -0.72 3.36 10.61
N THR A 257 -0.78 4.61 10.15
CA THR A 257 -1.17 4.97 8.78
C THR A 257 0.00 5.66 8.08
N LYS A 258 -0.20 6.13 6.84
CA LYS A 258 0.82 6.93 6.15
C LYS A 258 1.02 8.29 6.83
N THR A 259 -0.08 8.92 7.26
CA THR A 259 -0.14 10.28 7.80
C THR A 259 -0.20 10.33 9.32
N GLN A 260 -0.73 9.28 9.96
CA GLN A 260 -0.88 9.17 11.41
C GLN A 260 -0.03 7.99 11.91
N GLN A 261 1.24 8.25 12.19
CA GLN A 261 2.20 7.19 12.47
C GLN A 261 2.17 6.66 13.91
N HIS A 262 1.65 7.47 14.84
CA HIS A 262 1.68 7.20 16.27
C HIS A 262 0.29 6.96 16.88
N THR A 263 -0.75 7.60 16.34
CA THR A 263 -2.13 7.49 16.84
C THR A 263 -2.92 6.37 16.16
N GLY A 264 -2.49 5.94 14.97
CA GLY A 264 -3.30 5.05 14.15
C GLY A 264 -4.59 5.72 13.68
N ASP A 265 -5.51 4.94 13.13
CA ASP A 265 -6.80 5.44 12.65
C ASP A 265 -7.78 4.27 12.45
N ARG A 266 -9.08 4.55 12.38
CA ARG A 266 -10.12 3.52 12.28
C ARG A 266 -10.60 3.34 10.85
N VAL A 267 -10.87 2.09 10.49
CA VAL A 267 -11.43 1.70 9.20
C VAL A 267 -12.80 1.10 9.44
N THR A 268 -13.82 1.67 8.82
CA THR A 268 -15.17 1.11 8.85
C THR A 268 -15.25 -0.06 7.88
N ILE A 269 -15.58 -1.25 8.37
CA ILE A 269 -15.82 -2.45 7.57
C ILE A 269 -17.32 -2.74 7.58
N LEU A 270 -17.93 -2.67 6.39
CA LEU A 270 -19.37 -2.79 6.20
C LEU A 270 -19.72 -4.12 5.54
N GLN A 271 -20.79 -4.75 6.01
CA GLN A 271 -21.35 -5.94 5.37
C GLN A 271 -21.74 -5.66 3.91
N GLN A 272 -21.51 -6.62 3.03
CA GLN A 272 -21.88 -6.57 1.62
C GLN A 272 -22.75 -7.76 1.24
N TYR A 273 -23.71 -7.56 0.33
CA TYR A 273 -24.51 -8.64 -0.25
C TYR A 273 -23.78 -9.26 -1.46
N SER A 274 -22.69 -9.99 -1.20
CA SER A 274 -21.81 -10.57 -2.23
C SER A 274 -20.97 -11.71 -1.62
N PRO A 275 -20.52 -12.71 -2.41
CA PRO A 275 -19.50 -13.67 -1.95
C PRO A 275 -18.20 -12.98 -1.49
N ALA A 276 -17.96 -11.75 -1.93
CA ALA A 276 -16.86 -10.90 -1.49
C ALA A 276 -17.20 -10.05 -0.25
N ASP A 277 -18.02 -10.55 0.67
CA ASP A 277 -18.39 -9.86 1.92
C ASP A 277 -17.21 -9.84 2.91
N PRO A 278 -16.72 -8.66 3.34
CA PRO A 278 -15.60 -8.58 4.27
C PRO A 278 -15.96 -9.06 5.68
N ILE A 279 -17.24 -8.94 6.09
CA ILE A 279 -17.66 -9.38 7.44
C ILE A 279 -17.65 -10.90 7.53
N TRP A 280 -18.32 -11.58 6.59
CA TRP A 280 -18.26 -13.04 6.49
C TRP A 280 -16.82 -13.55 6.35
N ALA A 281 -16.01 -12.94 5.48
CA ALA A 281 -14.64 -13.39 5.24
C ALA A 281 -13.76 -13.26 6.50
N LEU A 282 -13.90 -12.16 7.26
CA LEU A 282 -13.20 -11.98 8.53
C LEU A 282 -13.66 -13.01 9.58
N GLN A 283 -14.96 -13.25 9.70
CA GLN A 283 -15.50 -14.23 10.65
C GLN A 283 -15.01 -15.65 10.33
N ASN A 284 -15.07 -16.06 9.05
CA ASN A 284 -14.59 -17.37 8.63
C ASN A 284 -13.08 -17.52 8.89
N HIS A 285 -12.28 -16.49 8.59
CA HIS A 285 -10.85 -16.47 8.89
C HIS A 285 -10.57 -16.66 10.39
N LEU A 286 -11.24 -15.90 11.25
CA LEU A 286 -11.05 -16.00 12.70
C LEU A 286 -11.51 -17.35 13.26
N TYR A 287 -12.55 -17.94 12.69
CA TYR A 287 -13.03 -19.27 13.05
C TYR A 287 -12.01 -20.36 12.70
N ILE A 288 -11.56 -20.41 11.44
CA ILE A 288 -10.57 -21.40 10.98
C ILE A 288 -9.22 -21.22 11.68
N ASN A 289 -8.80 -19.97 11.91
CA ASN A 289 -7.54 -19.63 12.57
C ASN A 289 -7.68 -19.33 14.08
N GLN A 290 -8.66 -19.91 14.77
CA GLN A 290 -8.89 -19.68 16.19
C GLN A 290 -7.71 -20.04 17.11
N ALA A 291 -6.80 -20.92 16.66
CA ALA A 291 -5.59 -21.28 17.41
C ALA A 291 -4.48 -20.21 17.33
N VAL A 292 -4.63 -19.18 16.49
CA VAL A 292 -3.73 -18.04 16.43
C VAL A 292 -3.99 -17.12 17.64
N PRO A 293 -2.95 -16.75 18.42
CA PRO A 293 -3.15 -15.88 19.57
C PRO A 293 -3.78 -14.53 19.20
N ALA A 294 -4.71 -14.04 20.02
CA ALA A 294 -5.44 -12.79 19.72
C ALA A 294 -4.53 -11.55 19.58
N ALA A 295 -3.40 -11.53 20.28
CA ALA A 295 -2.39 -10.48 20.18
C ALA A 295 -1.52 -10.58 18.90
N PHE A 296 -1.67 -11.64 18.11
CA PHE A 296 -0.94 -11.83 16.85
C PHE A 296 -1.63 -11.11 15.69
N HIS A 297 -0.94 -11.02 14.55
CA HIS A 297 -1.37 -10.30 13.35
C HIS A 297 -2.80 -10.67 12.91
N LEU A 298 -3.61 -9.69 12.48
CA LEU A 298 -5.01 -9.85 12.08
C LEU A 298 -5.21 -11.00 11.06
N PHE A 299 -4.38 -11.04 10.03
CA PHE A 299 -4.36 -12.10 9.02
C PHE A 299 -3.30 -13.17 9.33
N GLY A 300 -3.18 -13.53 10.61
CA GLY A 300 -2.32 -14.61 11.07
C GLY A 300 -2.97 -15.96 10.82
N TYR A 301 -2.20 -16.96 10.40
CA TYR A 301 -2.71 -18.29 10.13
C TYR A 301 -1.80 -19.39 10.67
N MET A 302 -2.35 -20.59 10.90
CA MET A 302 -1.57 -21.73 11.36
C MET A 302 -0.99 -22.52 10.18
N ARG A 303 0.29 -22.88 10.26
CA ARG A 303 0.98 -23.70 9.25
C ARG A 303 1.83 -24.75 9.92
N ARG A 304 1.85 -25.97 9.35
CA ARG A 304 2.83 -26.99 9.73
C ARG A 304 4.19 -26.67 9.12
N VAL A 305 5.20 -26.57 9.97
CA VAL A 305 6.60 -26.35 9.60
C VAL A 305 7.44 -27.37 10.37
N TYR A 306 8.18 -28.23 9.66
CA TYR A 306 8.93 -29.35 10.25
C TYR A 306 8.10 -30.20 11.23
N GLY A 307 6.85 -30.50 10.86
CA GLY A 307 5.91 -31.31 11.67
C GLY A 307 5.25 -30.58 12.84
N LYS A 308 5.66 -29.35 13.17
CA LYS A 308 5.08 -28.56 14.26
C LYS A 308 4.12 -27.50 13.73
N TRP A 309 3.03 -27.27 14.45
CA TRP A 309 2.14 -26.14 14.18
C TRP A 309 2.84 -24.84 14.57
N THR A 310 2.85 -23.89 13.64
CA THR A 310 3.48 -22.58 13.84
C THR A 310 2.58 -21.50 13.28
N THR A 311 2.39 -20.44 14.05
CA THR A 311 1.67 -19.25 13.60
C THR A 311 2.51 -18.48 12.59
N ARG A 312 1.90 -18.09 11.48
CA ARG A 312 2.49 -17.27 10.43
C ARG A 312 1.68 -16.00 10.22
N CYS A 313 2.37 -14.92 9.90
CA CYS A 313 1.75 -13.66 9.52
C CYS A 313 1.66 -13.60 7.99
N LEU A 314 0.48 -13.28 7.45
CA LEU A 314 0.33 -13.08 6.02
C LEU A 314 1.10 -11.84 5.56
N THR A 315 2.13 -12.05 4.74
CA THR A 315 2.93 -10.96 4.20
C THR A 315 2.34 -10.39 2.92
N LYS A 316 2.70 -9.14 2.61
CA LYS A 316 2.29 -8.50 1.36
C LYS A 316 2.74 -9.26 0.11
N GLU A 317 3.95 -9.82 0.13
CA GLU A 317 4.50 -10.66 -0.93
C GLU A 317 3.59 -11.89 -1.14
N GLU A 318 3.42 -12.70 -0.11
CA GLU A 318 2.65 -13.95 -0.18
C GLU A 318 1.18 -13.72 -0.60
N PHE A 319 0.58 -12.65 -0.08
CA PHE A 319 -0.77 -12.23 -0.47
C PHE A 319 -0.86 -11.87 -1.95
N LEU A 320 0.05 -11.01 -2.44
CA LEU A 320 0.01 -10.55 -3.83
C LEU A 320 0.37 -11.67 -4.81
N ASP A 321 1.31 -12.53 -4.45
CA ASP A 321 1.71 -13.66 -5.30
C ASP A 321 0.54 -14.62 -5.51
N GLN A 322 -0.14 -15.03 -4.43
CA GLN A 322 -1.31 -15.89 -4.52
C GLN A 322 -2.46 -15.25 -5.32
N CYS A 323 -2.77 -13.98 -5.03
CA CYS A 323 -3.85 -13.29 -5.73
C CYS A 323 -3.56 -13.18 -7.22
N ASN A 324 -2.32 -12.81 -7.59
CA ASN A 324 -1.93 -12.67 -8.98
C ASN A 324 -1.83 -14.00 -9.70
N GLU A 325 -1.39 -15.08 -9.05
CA GLU A 325 -1.38 -16.42 -9.64
C GLU A 325 -2.79 -16.82 -10.11
N ILE A 326 -3.80 -16.66 -9.24
CA ILE A 326 -5.21 -16.94 -9.56
C ILE A 326 -5.73 -15.97 -10.62
N TRP A 327 -5.45 -14.68 -10.49
CA TRP A 327 -5.99 -13.68 -11.42
C TRP A 327 -5.41 -13.80 -12.82
N ILE A 328 -4.10 -14.05 -12.94
CA ILE A 328 -3.43 -14.24 -14.23
C ILE A 328 -3.97 -15.49 -14.94
N SER A 329 -4.23 -16.59 -14.20
CA SER A 329 -4.82 -17.79 -14.79
C SER A 329 -6.25 -17.57 -15.32
N HIS A 330 -6.92 -16.52 -14.87
CA HIS A 330 -8.25 -16.09 -15.33
C HIS A 330 -8.19 -14.88 -16.29
N GLY A 331 -7.01 -14.55 -16.82
CA GLY A 331 -6.84 -13.50 -17.85
C GLY A 331 -6.80 -12.06 -17.32
N TYR A 332 -6.73 -11.86 -16.00
CA TYR A 332 -6.55 -10.52 -15.45
C TYR A 332 -5.07 -10.08 -15.49
N PRO A 333 -4.79 -8.78 -15.62
CA PRO A 333 -3.43 -8.26 -15.56
C PRO A 333 -2.85 -8.38 -14.15
N ARG A 334 -1.52 -8.33 -14.05
CA ARG A 334 -0.85 -8.29 -12.75
C ARG A 334 -1.25 -7.05 -11.95
N ILE A 335 -1.63 -7.27 -10.71
CA ILE A 335 -2.15 -6.29 -9.76
C ILE A 335 -1.12 -5.97 -8.68
N THR A 336 -1.12 -4.72 -8.23
CA THR A 336 -0.32 -4.28 -7.08
C THR A 336 -1.21 -3.98 -5.87
N GLY A 337 -0.62 -3.88 -4.68
CA GLY A 337 -1.38 -3.55 -3.47
C GLY A 337 -2.18 -2.24 -3.56
N HIS A 338 -1.72 -1.27 -4.35
CA HIS A 338 -2.41 0.02 -4.53
C HIS A 338 -3.71 -0.11 -5.34
N SER A 339 -3.78 -1.08 -6.24
CA SER A 339 -4.97 -1.37 -7.06
C SER A 339 -6.20 -1.74 -6.24
N PHE A 340 -6.03 -2.28 -5.03
CA PHE A 340 -7.16 -2.57 -4.13
C PHE A 340 -7.82 -1.28 -3.63
N GLN A 341 -7.03 -0.29 -3.24
CA GLN A 341 -7.55 1.01 -2.80
C GLN A 341 -8.22 1.77 -3.96
N ILE A 342 -7.65 1.70 -5.17
CA ILE A 342 -8.29 2.22 -6.39
C ILE A 342 -9.62 1.48 -6.62
N GLY A 343 -9.62 0.15 -6.49
CA GLY A 343 -10.78 -0.72 -6.66
C GLY A 343 -11.94 -0.40 -5.71
N GLY A 344 -11.67 -0.32 -4.41
CA GLY A 344 -12.66 0.03 -3.40
C GLY A 344 -13.30 1.39 -3.65
N THR A 345 -12.48 2.40 -3.92
CA THR A 345 -12.94 3.77 -4.24
C THR A 345 -13.82 3.77 -5.48
N THR A 346 -13.35 3.16 -6.56
CA THR A 346 -14.09 3.08 -7.82
C THR A 346 -15.42 2.34 -7.63
N LYS A 347 -15.42 1.24 -6.86
CA LYS A 347 -16.62 0.44 -6.62
C LYS A 347 -17.69 1.22 -5.85
N LEU A 348 -17.31 1.94 -4.80
CA LEU A 348 -18.24 2.73 -4.00
C LEU A 348 -18.85 3.87 -4.84
N LEU A 349 -18.03 4.57 -5.63
CA LEU A 349 -18.51 5.65 -6.51
C LEU A 349 -19.45 5.14 -7.60
N LEU A 350 -19.15 4.00 -8.23
CA LEU A 350 -20.03 3.37 -9.21
C LEU A 350 -21.36 2.91 -8.60
N ARG A 351 -21.41 2.66 -7.29
CA ARG A 351 -22.65 2.35 -6.54
C ARG A 351 -23.42 3.60 -6.10
N GLY A 352 -23.00 4.79 -6.52
CA GLY A 352 -23.66 6.05 -6.18
C GLY A 352 -23.40 6.55 -4.76
N VAL A 353 -22.38 6.00 -4.07
CA VAL A 353 -22.00 6.51 -2.75
C VAL A 353 -21.42 7.91 -2.90
N ASN A 354 -21.91 8.84 -2.10
CA ASN A 354 -21.47 10.24 -2.12
C ASN A 354 -19.94 10.33 -1.99
N PRO A 355 -19.25 11.09 -2.86
CA PRO A 355 -17.80 11.30 -2.80
C PRO A 355 -17.23 11.64 -1.42
N GLU A 356 -17.94 12.43 -0.61
CA GLU A 356 -17.50 12.81 0.73
C GLU A 356 -17.57 11.63 1.71
N ILE A 357 -18.56 10.75 1.56
CA ILE A 357 -18.61 9.49 2.32
C ILE A 357 -17.46 8.58 1.89
N VAL A 358 -17.18 8.46 0.59
CA VAL A 358 -16.03 7.70 0.09
C VAL A 358 -14.71 8.28 0.60
N LYS A 359 -14.59 9.61 0.67
CA LYS A 359 -13.45 10.33 1.23
C LYS A 359 -13.28 10.00 2.72
N GLN A 360 -14.37 9.99 3.48
CA GLN A 360 -14.38 9.61 4.90
C GLN A 360 -13.99 8.14 5.09
N MET A 361 -14.56 7.22 4.30
CA MET A 361 -14.28 5.77 4.38
C MET A 361 -12.81 5.45 4.10
N GLY A 362 -12.21 6.06 3.08
CA GLY A 362 -10.78 5.89 2.80
C GLY A 362 -9.86 6.81 3.60
N ARG A 363 -10.43 7.59 4.55
CA ARG A 363 -9.72 8.42 5.54
C ARG A 363 -8.81 9.46 4.92
N TRP A 364 -9.26 10.08 3.84
CA TRP A 364 -8.54 11.19 3.23
C TRP A 364 -8.97 12.51 3.85
N SER A 365 -8.02 13.24 4.45
CA SER A 365 -8.26 14.60 4.94
C SER A 365 -8.29 15.66 3.82
N SER A 366 -7.93 15.28 2.59
CA SER A 366 -7.86 16.16 1.42
C SER A 366 -8.42 15.48 0.17
N ASP A 367 -8.40 16.18 -0.96
CA ASP A 367 -8.94 15.69 -2.23
C ASP A 367 -8.02 14.69 -2.95
N ALA A 368 -7.04 14.12 -2.22
CA ALA A 368 -6.19 13.05 -2.72
C ALA A 368 -6.98 11.82 -3.20
N HIS A 369 -8.19 11.61 -2.68
CA HIS A 369 -9.09 10.52 -3.09
C HIS A 369 -9.49 10.62 -4.58
N MET A 370 -9.56 11.82 -5.17
CA MET A 370 -9.89 12.02 -6.59
C MET A 370 -8.91 11.31 -7.53
N ARG A 371 -7.65 11.14 -7.11
CA ARG A 371 -6.63 10.42 -7.90
C ARG A 371 -6.93 8.93 -8.06
N TYR A 372 -7.83 8.38 -7.25
CA TYR A 372 -8.22 6.97 -7.25
C TYR A 372 -9.46 6.70 -8.11
N TRP A 373 -10.10 7.74 -8.66
CA TRP A 373 -11.30 7.57 -9.48
C TRP A 373 -10.93 6.96 -10.82
N ARG A 374 -11.52 5.82 -11.15
CA ARG A 374 -11.42 5.17 -12.46
C ARG A 374 -12.81 5.07 -13.05
N LYS A 375 -12.90 4.97 -14.38
CA LYS A 375 -14.18 4.95 -15.10
C LYS A 375 -15.03 6.19 -14.79
N THR A 376 -14.42 7.38 -14.82
CA THR A 376 -15.07 8.65 -14.47
C THR A 376 -16.38 8.87 -15.23
N ASN A 377 -16.43 8.53 -16.52
CA ASN A 377 -17.66 8.65 -17.30
C ASN A 377 -18.79 7.76 -16.77
N GLU A 378 -18.48 6.51 -16.38
CA GLU A 378 -19.47 5.60 -15.77
C GLU A 378 -19.91 6.09 -14.39
N ILE A 379 -18.99 6.67 -13.59
CA ILE A 379 -19.33 7.26 -12.28
C ILE A 379 -20.25 8.47 -12.45
N VAL A 380 -19.95 9.36 -13.40
CA VAL A 380 -20.77 10.54 -13.66
C VAL A 380 -22.15 10.12 -14.17
N ALA A 381 -22.22 9.17 -15.11
CA ALA A 381 -23.48 8.62 -15.59
C ALA A 381 -24.30 8.01 -14.45
N SER A 382 -23.70 7.17 -13.60
CA SER A 382 -24.44 6.50 -12.51
C SER A 382 -24.98 7.43 -11.43
N GLN A 383 -24.45 8.66 -11.32
CA GLN A 383 -24.82 9.62 -10.29
C GLN A 383 -25.62 10.81 -10.81
N ALA A 384 -25.50 11.15 -12.10
CA ALA A 384 -26.06 12.39 -12.65
C ALA A 384 -27.00 12.18 -13.85
N GLU A 385 -27.09 10.96 -14.40
CA GLU A 385 -28.04 10.65 -15.47
C GLU A 385 -29.44 10.38 -14.90
N CYS A 386 -30.48 10.87 -15.58
CA CYS A 386 -31.89 10.62 -15.24
C CYS A 386 -32.26 10.95 -13.77
N LEU A 387 -31.76 12.06 -13.23
CA LEU A 387 -32.08 12.49 -11.86
C LEU A 387 -33.59 12.68 -11.66
N PRO A 388 -34.18 12.16 -10.57
CA PRO A 388 -35.60 12.33 -10.30
C PRO A 388 -35.91 13.81 -10.04
N ALA A 389 -37.04 14.28 -10.56
CA ALA A 389 -37.49 15.67 -10.44
C ALA A 389 -37.79 16.13 -9.00
N SER A 390 -37.80 15.22 -8.02
CA SER A 390 -38.00 15.53 -6.59
C SER A 390 -37.27 14.52 -5.71
N SER A 391 -36.42 15.04 -4.82
CA SER A 391 -35.57 14.29 -3.90
C SER A 391 -36.28 14.02 -2.58
N THR A 392 -37.07 12.94 -2.49
CA THR A 392 -37.47 12.40 -1.19
C THR A 392 -36.25 11.69 -0.60
N LEU A 393 -35.58 12.32 0.37
CA LEU A 393 -34.48 11.70 1.12
C LEU A 393 -34.99 10.43 1.81
N VAL A 394 -34.63 9.27 1.28
CA VAL A 394 -34.83 7.99 1.96
C VAL A 394 -33.77 7.89 3.05
N VAL A 395 -34.14 8.27 4.28
CA VAL A 395 -33.34 7.97 5.48
C VAL A 395 -33.46 6.47 5.76
N PRO A 396 -32.36 5.71 5.85
CA PRO A 396 -32.44 4.30 6.22
C PRO A 396 -33.00 4.15 7.65
N PRO A 397 -33.80 3.12 7.93
CA PRO A 397 -34.50 2.99 9.20
C PRO A 397 -33.51 2.94 10.37
N ALA A 398 -33.62 3.92 11.27
CA ALA A 398 -32.90 3.91 12.53
C ALA A 398 -33.36 2.72 13.36
N SER A 399 -32.46 1.78 13.64
CA SER A 399 -32.71 0.69 14.58
C SER A 399 -33.10 1.27 15.94
N ALA A 400 -34.23 0.79 16.47
CA ALA A 400 -34.82 1.20 17.73
C ALA A 400 -33.78 1.30 18.86
N ARG A 401 -33.61 2.51 19.41
CA ARG A 401 -32.91 2.71 20.69
C ARG A 401 -33.80 2.19 21.80
N ASN A 402 -33.37 1.10 22.43
CA ASN A 402 -33.96 0.64 23.67
C ASN A 402 -33.75 1.70 24.76
N HIS A 403 -34.85 2.24 25.28
CA HIS A 403 -34.84 3.05 26.49
C HIS A 403 -34.52 2.14 27.68
N ASN A 404 -33.37 2.36 28.32
CA ASN A 404 -33.24 2.06 29.74
C ASN A 404 -32.51 3.22 30.42
N ARG A 405 -33.31 4.14 30.99
CA ARG A 405 -32.85 5.22 31.86
C ARG A 405 -32.52 4.63 33.23
N GLY A 406 -31.27 4.24 33.44
CA GLY A 406 -30.69 4.09 34.77
C GLY A 406 -30.20 5.44 35.29
N ARG A 407 -30.81 5.92 36.38
CA ARG A 407 -30.42 7.12 37.14
C ARG A 407 -28.91 7.10 37.49
N ALA A 408 -28.19 8.16 37.14
CA ALA A 408 -26.93 8.52 37.78
C ALA A 408 -27.00 9.98 38.24
N ARG A 409 -26.75 10.19 39.54
CA ARG A 409 -26.86 11.46 40.25
C ARG A 409 -25.72 12.40 39.86
N HIS A 410 -26.05 13.68 39.69
CA HIS A 410 -25.09 14.76 39.49
C HIS A 410 -24.25 15.00 40.77
N ALA A 411 -22.93 14.98 40.64
CA ALA A 411 -22.03 15.73 41.50
C ALA A 411 -21.43 16.86 40.67
N ARG A 412 -21.75 18.11 41.06
CA ARG A 412 -21.15 19.33 40.52
C ARG A 412 -19.85 19.57 41.26
N THR A 413 -18.74 19.73 40.56
CA THR A 413 -17.57 20.44 41.07
C THR A 413 -17.29 21.63 40.16
N ALA A 414 -17.48 22.81 40.73
CA ALA A 414 -17.20 24.11 40.16
C ALA A 414 -15.69 24.35 40.12
N TRP A 415 -15.19 24.92 39.03
CA TRP A 415 -13.89 25.57 38.96
C TRP A 415 -14.10 27.09 39.06
N PRO A 416 -13.44 27.82 39.98
CA PRO A 416 -13.48 29.27 40.00
C PRO A 416 -12.43 29.87 39.06
N ARG A 417 -12.80 31.02 38.46
CA ARG A 417 -11.96 31.90 37.66
C ARG A 417 -11.30 32.97 38.53
N GLY A 418 -10.07 33.36 38.16
CA GLY A 418 -9.43 34.67 38.39
C GLY A 418 -8.94 34.91 39.83
N ALA A 419 -7.87 35.66 40.10
CA ALA A 419 -6.91 36.47 39.34
C ALA A 419 -5.76 36.82 40.35
N PRO A 420 -5.06 37.96 40.23
CA PRO A 420 -3.83 38.23 39.47
C PRO A 420 -2.58 38.38 40.38
N TYR A 421 -1.38 38.32 39.80
CA TYR A 421 -0.27 39.30 39.89
C TYR A 421 0.88 38.84 38.98
#